data_AF-A0AB36DS67-F1
#
_entry.id   AF-A0AB36DS67-F1
#
_cell.length_a   1.000
_cell.length_b   1.000
_cell.length_c   1.000
_cell.angle_alpha   90.00
_cell.angle_beta   90.00
_cell.angle_gamma   90.00
#
_symmetry.space_group_name_H-M   'P 1'
#
loop_
_entity.id
_entity.type
_entity.pdbx_description
1 polymer ?
#
loop_
_entity_poly.entity_id
_entity_poly.type
_entity_poly.pdbx_seq_one_letter_code
_entity_poly.pdbx_strand_id
1 'polypeptide(L)'
;MCRYKQTIKLQNMSILKTHFDVAIIGAGIIGASIAYELSRYNLEVVVLEKNPKVANETSLGNSGLIHGGFDPEPHKLEAKLNLQGNLKWREWFKHLEFPRVEIDSLILAFNEEEMKHVHMLYERGLTNGLNKKDLKVLTAQEVLKKEPNVNPAVKGGLLCTSSVAIHPVEATKALLGAAKQNDTRLRVNSEVTNIKYEGDRFALTINNKHKIYARKVINAAGHYADKLANKFGFDDFKQTTRRGEYRILDNYDKNLINSVLFKVPTIHGKGVIIAPTLDGHYLVGPTAQEGVPKEDISLVTKEKWDLIGKIGKEIIPSLKIERTIKTIAGSRPIDVETNDFVIRKSKKNPNFILAAGMQSPALSSAPAIASEIANLLNLKLTPRENFKPDYKIDIF
;
A
#
# COMPACT_ATOMS: atom_id res chain seq x y z
N MET A 1 -43.52 48.37 4.86
CA MET A 1 -43.57 47.29 5.86
C MET A 1 -42.95 46.05 5.20
N CYS A 2 -41.89 45.39 5.66
CA CYS A 2 -41.21 45.37 6.94
C CYS A 2 -39.72 45.04 6.66
N ARG A 3 -38.81 45.83 7.23
CA ARG A 3 -37.40 45.46 7.44
C ARG A 3 -37.33 44.31 8.45
N TYR A 4 -36.17 43.65 8.52
CA TYR A 4 -35.77 42.60 9.46
C TYR A 4 -36.23 41.17 9.13
N LYS A 5 -35.33 40.41 8.51
CA LYS A 5 -34.89 39.12 9.07
C LYS A 5 -33.48 38.76 8.57
N GLN A 6 -32.52 39.06 9.44
CA GLN A 6 -31.38 38.22 9.81
C GLN A 6 -30.28 37.98 8.77
N THR A 7 -29.44 39.00 8.69
CA THR A 7 -27.98 38.94 8.91
C THR A 7 -27.57 37.86 9.94
N ILE A 8 -27.55 36.58 9.54
CA ILE A 8 -26.82 35.50 10.24
C ILE A 8 -26.21 34.58 9.16
N LYS A 9 -25.14 35.04 8.51
CA LYS A 9 -24.27 34.17 7.70
C LYS A 9 -22.78 34.47 7.92
N LEU A 10 -22.47 34.98 9.11
CA LEU A 10 -21.12 35.28 9.60
C LEU A 10 -21.01 34.81 11.05
N GLN A 11 -21.20 33.52 11.30
CA GLN A 11 -20.75 32.86 12.52
C GLN A 11 -20.58 31.38 12.21
N ASN A 12 -19.37 30.88 12.47
CA ASN A 12 -18.84 29.54 12.20
C ASN A 12 -18.20 29.31 10.82
N MET A 13 -17.38 30.26 10.34
CA MET A 13 -16.04 29.84 9.90
C MET A 13 -15.33 29.38 11.18
N SER A 14 -15.43 28.09 11.51
CA SER A 14 -14.53 27.49 12.49
C SER A 14 -13.12 27.94 12.10
N ILE A 15 -12.42 28.65 12.99
CA ILE A 15 -11.00 28.95 12.80
C ILE A 15 -10.36 27.60 12.51
N LEU A 16 -10.01 27.34 11.25
CA LEU A 16 -9.43 26.07 10.85
C LEU A 16 -8.15 25.94 11.65
N LYS A 17 -8.11 24.97 12.58
CA LYS A 17 -6.95 24.75 13.43
C LYS A 17 -5.69 24.77 12.57
N THR A 18 -4.78 25.70 12.86
CA THR A 18 -3.59 25.91 12.03
C THR A 18 -2.34 25.29 12.62
N HIS A 19 -2.38 24.82 13.88
CA HIS A 19 -1.20 24.30 14.59
C HIS A 19 -1.41 22.84 15.00
N PHE A 20 -0.39 22.03 14.72
CA PHE A 20 -0.37 20.59 14.94
C PHE A 20 0.97 20.17 15.56
N ASP A 21 1.00 18.99 16.17
CA ASP A 21 2.26 18.33 16.55
C ASP A 21 2.86 17.64 15.34
N VAL A 22 2.03 16.95 14.54
CA VAL A 22 2.47 16.16 13.38
C VAL A 22 1.61 16.47 12.16
N ALA A 23 2.26 16.80 11.04
CA ALA A 23 1.63 16.84 9.72
C ALA A 23 2.11 15.66 8.86
N ILE A 24 1.17 14.87 8.33
CA ILE A 24 1.42 13.77 7.41
C ILE A 24 1.04 14.23 6.00
N ILE A 25 1.97 14.14 5.05
CA ILE A 25 1.73 14.50 3.65
C ILE A 25 1.48 13.22 2.85
N GLY A 26 0.26 13.07 2.33
CA GLY A 26 -0.24 11.93 1.58
C GLY A 26 -1.23 11.07 2.37
N ALA A 27 -2.42 10.82 1.81
CA ALA A 27 -3.45 9.95 2.38
C ALA A 27 -3.61 8.63 1.61
N GLY A 28 -2.48 8.07 1.14
CA GLY A 28 -2.41 6.66 0.76
C GLY A 28 -2.37 5.75 1.99
N ILE A 29 -2.27 4.43 1.76
CA ILE A 29 -2.29 3.43 2.84
C ILE A 29 -1.21 3.67 3.91
N ILE A 30 -0.03 4.16 3.51
CA ILE A 30 1.07 4.46 4.44
C ILE A 30 0.72 5.64 5.34
N GLY A 31 0.30 6.77 4.76
CA GLY A 31 -0.12 7.94 5.55
C GLY A 31 -1.32 7.65 6.44
N ALA A 32 -2.27 6.84 5.96
CA ALA A 32 -3.42 6.37 6.75
C ALA A 32 -3.01 5.48 7.92
N SER A 33 -2.10 4.53 7.69
CA SER A 33 -1.59 3.64 8.75
C SER A 33 -0.84 4.42 9.83
N ILE A 34 -0.01 5.39 9.42
CA ILE A 34 0.69 6.31 10.33
C ILE A 34 -0.32 7.14 11.13
N ALA A 35 -1.33 7.71 10.47
CA ALA A 35 -2.38 8.48 11.14
C ALA A 35 -3.13 7.63 12.17
N TYR A 36 -3.50 6.39 11.83
CA TYR A 36 -4.17 5.46 12.73
C TYR A 36 -3.29 5.12 13.94
N GLU A 37 -2.02 4.78 13.73
CA GLU A 37 -1.08 4.50 14.83
C GLU A 37 -0.93 5.71 15.76
N LEU A 38 -0.75 6.91 15.20
CA LEU A 38 -0.56 8.13 16.00
C LEU A 38 -1.84 8.57 16.74
N SER A 39 -3.02 8.20 16.24
CA SER A 39 -4.30 8.55 16.87
C SER A 39 -4.50 7.92 18.26
N ARG A 40 -3.72 6.88 18.59
CA ARG A 40 -3.67 6.22 19.90
C ARG A 40 -3.06 7.10 21.00
N TYR A 41 -2.38 8.18 20.62
CA TYR A 41 -1.67 9.06 21.53
C TYR A 41 -2.33 10.44 21.61
N ASN A 42 -2.03 11.17 22.68
CA ASN A 42 -2.48 12.55 22.87
C ASN A 42 -1.63 13.51 22.01
N LEU A 43 -1.82 13.44 20.69
CA LEU A 43 -1.14 14.25 19.68
C LEU A 43 -2.15 14.96 18.77
N GLU A 44 -1.80 16.17 18.36
CA GLU A 44 -2.54 16.89 17.32
C GLU A 44 -1.99 16.54 15.94
N VAL A 45 -2.73 15.69 15.22
CA VAL A 45 -2.29 15.14 13.92
C VAL A 45 -3.17 15.67 12.79
N VAL A 46 -2.54 16.06 11.68
CA VAL A 46 -3.22 16.37 10.41
C VAL A 46 -2.65 15.56 9.26
N VAL A 47 -3.53 15.03 8.41
CA VAL A 47 -3.21 14.39 7.14
C VAL A 47 -3.62 15.32 6.00
N LEU A 48 -2.70 15.60 5.09
CA LEU A 48 -2.89 16.48 3.94
C LEU A 48 -2.84 15.64 2.66
N GLU A 49 -3.90 15.70 1.87
CA GLU A 49 -4.04 14.96 0.61
C GLU A 49 -4.32 15.93 -0.54
N LYS A 50 -3.52 15.88 -1.61
CA LYS A 50 -3.70 16.75 -2.78
C LYS A 50 -5.01 16.44 -3.51
N ASN A 51 -5.38 15.17 -3.59
CA ASN A 51 -6.54 14.71 -4.35
C ASN A 51 -7.85 14.97 -3.59
N PRO A 52 -9.01 14.99 -4.29
CA PRO A 52 -10.32 15.08 -3.65
C PRO A 52 -10.71 13.82 -2.87
N LYS A 53 -10.05 12.68 -3.16
CA LYS A 53 -10.30 11.38 -2.53
C LYS A 53 -8.99 10.80 -2.00
N VAL A 54 -9.10 10.07 -0.89
CA VAL A 54 -7.99 9.32 -0.29
C VAL A 54 -7.70 8.06 -1.10
N ALA A 55 -6.51 7.48 -0.92
CA ALA A 55 -6.08 6.24 -1.57
C ALA A 55 -6.12 6.26 -3.12
N ASN A 56 -6.12 7.43 -3.77
CA ASN A 56 -6.44 7.57 -5.20
C ASN A 56 -5.23 7.45 -6.16
N GLU A 57 -4.13 6.83 -5.71
CA GLU A 57 -2.86 6.70 -6.46
C GLU A 57 -2.37 5.24 -6.38
N THR A 58 -1.11 4.96 -6.00
CA THR A 58 -0.56 3.60 -5.85
C THR A 58 -1.41 2.69 -4.93
N SER A 59 -2.06 3.25 -3.90
CA SER A 59 -2.96 2.49 -3.02
C SER A 59 -4.26 2.02 -3.71
N LEU A 60 -4.64 2.61 -4.84
CA LEU A 60 -5.71 2.14 -5.72
C LEU A 60 -5.17 1.10 -6.73
N GLY A 61 -4.00 1.36 -7.31
CA GLY A 61 -3.39 0.54 -8.35
C GLY A 61 -2.49 -0.58 -7.82
N ASN A 62 -3.03 -1.53 -7.06
CA ASN A 62 -2.30 -2.72 -6.59
C ASN A 62 -3.23 -3.93 -6.44
N SER A 63 -2.65 -5.11 -6.17
CA SER A 63 -3.38 -6.38 -6.06
C SER A 63 -4.12 -6.60 -4.74
N GLY A 64 -4.00 -5.70 -3.76
CA GLY A 64 -4.69 -5.83 -2.47
C GLY A 64 -4.19 -6.96 -1.58
N LEU A 65 -2.99 -7.50 -1.82
CA LEU A 65 -2.49 -8.65 -1.07
C LEU A 65 -1.56 -8.28 0.08
N ILE A 66 -1.88 -8.76 1.28
CA ILE A 66 -0.97 -8.83 2.41
C ILE A 66 -0.17 -10.13 2.28
N HIS A 67 1.10 -10.02 1.94
CA HIS A 67 2.00 -11.13 1.67
C HIS A 67 2.46 -11.83 2.96
N GLY A 68 2.69 -13.14 2.88
CA GLY A 68 3.26 -13.95 3.98
C GLY A 68 4.74 -13.71 4.27
N GLY A 69 5.51 -13.08 3.38
CA GLY A 69 6.90 -12.67 3.66
C GLY A 69 8.02 -13.60 3.17
N PHE A 70 7.72 -14.54 2.26
CA PHE A 70 8.72 -15.47 1.71
C PHE A 70 9.53 -14.92 0.52
N ASP A 71 9.05 -13.85 -0.12
CA ASP A 71 9.63 -13.29 -1.36
C ASP A 71 10.70 -12.19 -1.13
N PRO A 72 10.51 -11.21 -0.23
CA PRO A 72 11.48 -10.12 -0.04
C PRO A 72 12.87 -10.60 0.38
N GLU A 73 13.90 -9.87 -0.05
CA GLU A 73 15.30 -10.27 0.12
C GLU A 73 15.78 -10.20 1.59
N PRO A 74 16.39 -11.27 2.15
CA PRO A 74 16.74 -11.37 3.58
C PRO A 74 17.81 -10.38 4.10
N HIS A 75 17.45 -9.14 4.42
CA HIS A 75 18.29 -8.11 5.10
C HIS A 75 17.69 -6.72 4.86
N LYS A 76 16.88 -6.58 3.81
CA LYS A 76 16.19 -5.35 3.49
C LYS A 76 15.11 -5.02 4.51
N LEU A 77 14.81 -3.73 4.64
CA LEU A 77 13.70 -3.24 5.45
C LEU A 77 12.38 -3.82 4.98
N GLU A 78 12.18 -3.99 3.67
CA GLU A 78 10.98 -4.64 3.14
C GLU A 78 10.75 -6.05 3.68
N ALA A 79 11.79 -6.88 3.85
CA ALA A 79 11.67 -8.22 4.40
C ALA A 79 11.30 -8.21 5.88
N LYS A 80 12.05 -7.44 6.69
CA LYS A 80 11.79 -7.28 8.12
C LYS A 80 10.37 -6.78 8.37
N LEU A 81 9.97 -5.72 7.68
CA LEU A 81 8.69 -5.07 7.92
C LEU A 81 7.51 -5.82 7.30
N ASN A 82 7.72 -6.68 6.29
CA ASN A 82 6.62 -7.48 5.73
C ASN A 82 6.04 -8.41 6.80
N LEU A 83 6.86 -9.23 7.46
CA LEU A 83 6.35 -10.20 8.44
C LEU A 83 5.75 -9.49 9.65
N GLN A 84 6.43 -8.47 10.18
CA GLN A 84 5.92 -7.65 11.29
C GLN A 84 4.60 -6.97 10.92
N GLY A 85 4.50 -6.46 9.69
CA GLY A 85 3.29 -5.82 9.18
C GLY A 85 2.12 -6.80 9.02
N ASN A 86 2.36 -8.02 8.53
CA ASN A 86 1.34 -9.07 8.44
C ASN A 86 0.76 -9.40 9.83
N LEU A 87 1.63 -9.62 10.83
CA LEU A 87 1.20 -9.91 12.19
C LEU A 87 0.39 -8.74 12.78
N LYS A 88 0.87 -7.51 12.61
CA LYS A 88 0.18 -6.32 13.12
C LYS A 88 -1.12 -6.01 12.37
N TRP A 89 -1.24 -6.35 11.08
CA TRP A 89 -2.52 -6.33 10.37
C TRP A 89 -3.55 -7.23 11.06
N ARG A 90 -3.16 -8.44 11.47
CA ARG A 90 -4.05 -9.37 12.19
C ARG A 90 -4.48 -8.84 13.56
N GLU A 91 -3.64 -8.06 14.22
CA GLU A 91 -4.03 -7.31 15.42
C GLU A 91 -5.05 -6.22 15.09
N TRP A 92 -4.82 -5.45 14.02
CA TRP A 92 -5.72 -4.38 13.59
C TRP A 92 -7.07 -4.90 13.10
N PHE A 93 -7.13 -6.09 12.48
CA PHE A 93 -8.37 -6.73 12.03
C PHE A 93 -9.37 -6.99 13.16
N LYS A 94 -8.92 -7.07 14.42
CA LYS A 94 -9.80 -7.23 15.59
C LYS A 94 -10.65 -5.98 15.85
N HIS A 95 -10.18 -4.82 15.38
CA HIS A 95 -10.77 -3.52 15.66
C HIS A 95 -11.24 -2.81 14.38
N LEU A 96 -10.67 -3.13 13.23
CA LEU A 96 -11.02 -2.53 11.95
C LEU A 96 -11.82 -3.52 11.10
N GLU A 97 -13.05 -3.15 10.76
CA GLU A 97 -13.91 -3.92 9.88
C GLU A 97 -13.95 -3.28 8.48
N PHE A 98 -13.46 -4.02 7.48
CA PHE A 98 -13.46 -3.69 6.06
C PHE A 98 -13.30 -4.99 5.24
N PRO A 99 -13.62 -4.99 3.93
CA PRO A 99 -13.57 -6.19 3.10
C PRO A 99 -12.18 -6.84 3.07
N ARG A 100 -12.13 -8.11 3.47
CA ARG A 100 -10.93 -8.96 3.48
C ARG A 100 -11.27 -10.44 3.45
N VAL A 101 -10.33 -11.27 3.01
CA VAL A 101 -10.42 -12.73 3.07
C VAL A 101 -9.03 -13.34 3.29
N GLU A 102 -8.93 -14.35 4.14
CA GLU A 102 -7.72 -15.19 4.23
C GLU A 102 -7.61 -16.00 2.93
N ILE A 103 -6.45 -15.99 2.31
CA ILE A 103 -6.26 -16.67 1.02
C ILE A 103 -4.83 -17.17 0.88
N ASP A 104 -4.68 -18.34 0.29
CA ASP A 104 -3.38 -18.90 0.00
C ASP A 104 -2.69 -18.14 -1.14
N SER A 105 -1.36 -18.03 -1.06
CA SER A 105 -0.50 -17.67 -2.18
C SER A 105 0.20 -18.91 -2.69
N LEU A 106 0.15 -19.15 -4.00
CA LEU A 106 0.79 -20.30 -4.64
C LEU A 106 1.72 -19.84 -5.77
N ILE A 107 3.03 -19.98 -5.55
CA ILE A 107 4.03 -19.82 -6.60
C ILE A 107 4.07 -21.10 -7.44
N LEU A 108 3.99 -20.97 -8.76
CA LEU A 108 3.98 -22.09 -9.70
C LEU A 108 5.29 -22.16 -10.47
N ALA A 109 5.88 -23.35 -10.51
CA ALA A 109 7.07 -23.66 -11.29
C ALA A 109 6.71 -24.63 -12.43
N PHE A 110 7.12 -24.31 -13.65
CA PHE A 110 6.85 -25.05 -14.89
C PHE A 110 8.09 -25.78 -15.44
N ASN A 111 9.25 -25.63 -14.80
CA ASN A 111 10.48 -26.32 -15.14
C ASN A 111 11.38 -26.52 -13.91
N GLU A 112 12.46 -27.28 -14.07
CA GLU A 112 13.38 -27.61 -12.97
C GLU A 112 14.15 -26.41 -12.42
N GLU A 113 14.49 -25.41 -13.27
CA GLU A 113 15.14 -24.17 -12.80
C GLU A 113 14.20 -23.35 -11.91
N GLU A 114 12.92 -23.26 -12.29
CA GLU A 114 11.88 -22.63 -11.47
C GLU A 114 11.65 -23.40 -10.15
N MET A 115 11.78 -24.72 -10.15
CA MET A 115 11.71 -25.52 -8.92
C MET A 115 12.90 -25.24 -7.97
N LYS A 116 14.12 -25.05 -8.49
CA LYS A 116 15.26 -24.57 -7.67
C LYS A 116 14.94 -23.23 -7.02
N HIS A 117 14.28 -22.33 -7.76
CA HIS A 117 13.84 -21.04 -7.21
C HIS A 117 12.75 -21.20 -6.14
N VAL A 118 11.80 -22.13 -6.31
CA VAL A 118 10.80 -22.47 -5.29
C VAL A 118 11.47 -22.92 -3.98
N HIS A 119 12.50 -23.77 -4.05
CA HIS A 119 13.26 -24.18 -2.87
C HIS A 119 14.03 -23.02 -2.23
N MET A 120 14.62 -22.14 -3.04
CA MET A 120 15.26 -20.93 -2.53
C MET A 120 14.26 -20.02 -1.81
N LEU A 121 13.06 -19.80 -2.38
CA LEU A 121 12.01 -19.00 -1.74
C LEU A 121 11.49 -19.65 -0.45
N TYR A 122 11.46 -20.98 -0.38
CA TYR A 122 11.13 -21.70 0.85
C TYR A 122 12.14 -21.36 1.96
N GLU A 123 13.44 -21.54 1.71
CA GLU A 123 14.50 -21.22 2.68
C GLU A 123 14.55 -19.72 3.02
N ARG A 124 14.29 -18.85 2.03
CA ARG A 124 14.16 -17.41 2.23
C ARG A 124 13.02 -17.07 3.19
N GLY A 125 11.86 -17.70 3.03
CA GLY A 125 10.73 -17.52 3.95
C GLY A 125 11.08 -17.89 5.38
N LEU A 126 11.78 -19.01 5.58
CA LEU A 126 12.25 -19.41 6.91
C LEU A 126 13.27 -18.41 7.48
N THR A 127 14.19 -17.93 6.66
CA THR A 127 15.18 -16.91 7.05
C THR A 127 14.50 -15.60 7.47
N ASN A 128 13.43 -15.21 6.76
CA ASN A 128 12.62 -14.04 7.10
C ASN A 128 11.74 -14.23 8.34
N GLY A 129 11.71 -15.44 8.93
CA GLY A 129 10.98 -15.75 10.16
C GLY A 129 9.57 -16.30 9.96
N LEU A 130 9.19 -16.67 8.73
CA LEU A 130 7.89 -17.30 8.46
C LEU A 130 7.85 -18.70 9.09
N ASN A 131 6.73 -19.08 9.71
CA ASN A 131 6.63 -20.41 10.32
C ASN A 131 6.59 -21.51 9.25
N LYS A 132 7.29 -22.61 9.51
CA LYS A 132 7.26 -23.83 8.65
C LYS A 132 5.86 -24.38 8.41
N LYS A 133 4.91 -24.16 9.34
CA LYS A 133 3.51 -24.59 9.17
C LYS A 133 2.75 -23.77 8.11
N ASP A 134 3.21 -22.55 7.83
CA ASP A 134 2.56 -21.60 6.93
C ASP A 134 3.17 -21.66 5.51
N LEU A 135 4.15 -22.54 5.27
CA LEU A 135 4.91 -22.63 4.03
C LEU A 135 5.16 -24.09 3.65
N LYS A 136 4.81 -24.49 2.43
CA LYS A 136 4.99 -25.87 1.96
C LYS A 136 5.38 -25.91 0.49
N VAL A 137 6.42 -26.68 0.16
CA VAL A 137 6.71 -27.05 -1.24
C VAL A 137 5.74 -28.16 -1.67
N LEU A 138 5.04 -27.95 -2.76
CA LEU A 138 4.07 -28.88 -3.34
C LEU A 138 4.64 -29.55 -4.58
N THR A 139 4.30 -30.83 -4.76
CA THR A 139 4.48 -31.57 -6.01
C THR A 139 3.48 -31.10 -7.07
N ALA A 140 3.73 -31.40 -8.36
CA ALA A 140 2.78 -31.15 -9.44
C ALA A 140 1.38 -31.73 -9.16
N GLN A 141 1.30 -32.95 -8.63
CA GLN A 141 0.03 -33.60 -8.30
C GLN A 141 -0.73 -32.86 -7.20
N GLU A 142 -0.03 -32.40 -6.16
CA GLU A 142 -0.64 -31.60 -5.09
C GLU A 142 -1.11 -30.23 -5.59
N VAL A 143 -0.34 -29.58 -6.48
CA VAL A 143 -0.75 -28.32 -7.13
C VAL A 143 -2.02 -28.53 -7.93
N LEU A 144 -2.07 -29.51 -8.84
CA LEU A 144 -3.24 -29.75 -9.69
C LEU A 144 -4.47 -30.24 -8.90
N LYS A 145 -4.25 -30.92 -7.77
CA LYS A 145 -5.35 -31.26 -6.85
C LYS A 145 -5.97 -30.01 -6.21
N LYS A 146 -5.14 -29.02 -5.85
CA LYS A 146 -5.59 -27.77 -5.22
C LYS A 146 -6.15 -26.76 -6.25
N GLU A 147 -5.54 -26.71 -7.43
CA GLU A 147 -5.86 -25.78 -8.51
C GLU A 147 -6.01 -26.53 -9.84
N PRO A 148 -7.18 -27.17 -10.09
CA PRO A 148 -7.38 -28.06 -11.24
C PRO A 148 -7.25 -27.37 -12.61
N ASN A 149 -7.42 -26.05 -12.66
CA ASN A 149 -7.35 -25.27 -13.90
C ASN A 149 -5.92 -24.79 -14.23
N VAL A 150 -4.96 -24.99 -13.32
CA VAL A 150 -3.55 -24.66 -13.60
C VAL A 150 -3.04 -25.51 -14.76
N ASN A 151 -2.19 -24.91 -15.58
CA ASN A 151 -1.54 -25.58 -16.69
C ASN A 151 -0.87 -26.90 -16.24
N PRO A 152 -1.26 -28.06 -16.82
CA PRO A 152 -0.74 -29.38 -16.43
C PRO A 152 0.78 -29.55 -16.61
N ALA A 153 1.44 -28.64 -17.32
CA ALA A 153 2.90 -28.61 -17.44
C ALA A 153 3.63 -28.23 -16.13
N VAL A 154 2.90 -27.82 -15.09
CA VAL A 154 3.46 -27.47 -13.78
C VAL A 154 4.27 -28.63 -13.18
N LYS A 155 5.42 -28.31 -12.59
CA LYS A 155 6.34 -29.25 -11.92
C LYS A 155 6.15 -29.28 -10.41
N GLY A 156 5.68 -28.17 -9.84
CA GLY A 156 5.41 -28.02 -8.42
C GLY A 156 5.15 -26.57 -8.05
N GLY A 157 5.21 -26.26 -6.77
CA GLY A 157 5.01 -24.89 -6.31
C GLY A 157 5.34 -24.64 -4.86
N LEU A 158 5.30 -23.37 -4.46
CA LEU A 158 5.42 -22.92 -3.08
C LEU A 158 4.07 -22.42 -2.59
N LEU A 159 3.46 -23.14 -1.65
CA LEU A 159 2.24 -22.74 -0.97
C LEU A 159 2.58 -21.92 0.27
N CYS A 160 1.96 -20.75 0.42
CA CYS A 160 1.96 -19.96 1.64
C CYS A 160 0.52 -19.67 2.10
N THR A 161 0.18 -20.06 3.33
CA THR A 161 -1.19 -20.02 3.86
C THR A 161 -1.46 -18.82 4.78
N SER A 162 -0.47 -17.94 4.96
CA SER A 162 -0.57 -16.78 5.87
C SER A 162 -0.90 -15.45 5.17
N SER A 163 -1.33 -15.50 3.90
CA SER A 163 -1.65 -14.31 3.11
C SER A 163 -3.11 -13.89 3.27
N VAL A 164 -3.39 -12.60 3.05
CA VAL A 164 -4.74 -12.03 3.18
C VAL A 164 -5.00 -11.09 2.02
N ALA A 165 -6.09 -11.28 1.28
CA ALA A 165 -6.55 -10.31 0.30
C ALA A 165 -7.47 -9.29 0.99
N ILE A 166 -7.26 -8.02 0.70
CA ILE A 166 -8.01 -6.89 1.26
C ILE A 166 -8.44 -5.94 0.13
N HIS A 167 -9.48 -5.14 0.37
CA HIS A 167 -9.76 -4.00 -0.51
C HIS A 167 -8.90 -2.81 -0.06
N PRO A 168 -7.81 -2.43 -0.76
CA PRO A 168 -6.83 -1.49 -0.25
C PRO A 168 -7.40 -0.07 -0.04
N VAL A 169 -8.33 0.36 -0.88
CA VAL A 169 -9.04 1.66 -0.71
C VAL A 169 -9.92 1.66 0.53
N GLU A 170 -10.76 0.64 0.74
CA GLU A 170 -11.61 0.55 1.93
C GLU A 170 -10.79 0.37 3.21
N ALA A 171 -9.69 -0.39 3.18
CA ALA A 171 -8.74 -0.46 4.29
C ALA A 171 -8.14 0.93 4.62
N THR A 172 -7.75 1.70 3.60
CA THR A 172 -7.22 3.06 3.79
C THR A 172 -8.28 4.00 4.38
N LYS A 173 -9.52 3.93 3.89
CA LYS A 173 -10.65 4.70 4.44
C LYS A 173 -10.95 4.31 5.88
N ALA A 174 -10.96 3.01 6.21
CA ALA A 174 -11.20 2.51 7.56
C ALA A 174 -10.13 3.04 8.54
N LEU A 175 -8.85 3.00 8.16
CA LEU A 175 -7.75 3.55 8.95
C LEU A 175 -7.90 5.06 9.19
N LEU A 176 -8.21 5.84 8.16
CA LEU A 176 -8.41 7.28 8.29
C LEU A 176 -9.69 7.63 9.07
N GLY A 177 -10.74 6.84 8.90
CA GLY A 177 -11.98 6.96 9.65
C GLY A 177 -11.76 6.70 11.14
N ALA A 178 -11.05 5.64 11.48
CA ALA A 178 -10.65 5.32 12.84
C ALA A 178 -9.74 6.41 13.44
N ALA A 179 -8.77 6.93 12.66
CA ALA A 179 -7.93 8.04 13.10
C ALA A 179 -8.76 9.31 13.37
N LYS A 180 -9.71 9.62 12.49
CA LYS A 180 -10.61 10.79 12.62
C LYS A 180 -11.56 10.68 13.81
N GLN A 181 -12.05 9.47 14.11
CA GLN A 181 -12.83 9.16 15.31
C GLN A 181 -12.04 9.45 16.60
N ASN A 182 -10.71 9.46 16.51
CA ASN A 182 -9.75 9.76 17.57
C ASN A 182 -9.03 11.12 17.33
N ASP A 183 -9.78 12.13 16.87
CA ASP A 183 -9.40 13.53 16.70
C ASP A 183 -8.36 13.87 15.62
N THR A 184 -7.89 12.91 14.83
CA THR A 184 -7.01 13.21 13.69
C THR A 184 -7.75 14.01 12.63
N ARG A 185 -7.13 15.07 12.10
CA ARG A 185 -7.71 15.91 11.04
C ARG A 185 -7.28 15.38 9.67
N LEU A 186 -8.23 15.14 8.78
CA LEU A 186 -7.97 14.85 7.37
C LEU A 186 -8.39 16.04 6.52
N ARG A 187 -7.50 16.52 5.64
CA ARG A 187 -7.79 17.57 4.65
C ARG A 187 -7.45 17.07 3.24
N VAL A 188 -8.49 16.81 2.46
CA VAL A 188 -8.39 16.54 1.02
C VAL A 188 -8.33 17.86 0.23
N ASN A 189 -8.04 17.81 -1.07
CA ASN A 189 -7.81 19.01 -1.90
C ASN A 189 -6.81 19.99 -1.26
N SER A 190 -5.79 19.46 -0.60
CA SER A 190 -4.84 20.21 0.23
C SER A 190 -3.42 19.87 -0.19
N GLU A 191 -3.04 20.33 -1.37
CA GLU A 191 -1.68 20.15 -1.89
C GLU A 191 -0.69 21.01 -1.09
N VAL A 192 0.38 20.39 -0.60
CA VAL A 192 1.48 21.11 0.02
C VAL A 192 2.38 21.67 -1.07
N THR A 193 2.33 22.98 -1.28
CA THR A 193 3.06 23.65 -2.37
C THR A 193 4.34 24.36 -1.91
N ASN A 194 4.52 24.54 -0.60
CA ASN A 194 5.75 25.04 0.01
C ASN A 194 5.91 24.55 1.44
N ILE A 195 7.16 24.32 1.87
CA ILE A 195 7.50 23.98 3.26
C ILE A 195 8.72 24.80 3.66
N LYS A 196 8.63 25.51 4.79
CA LYS A 196 9.75 26.18 5.43
C LYS A 196 9.86 25.75 6.88
N TYR A 197 11.07 25.63 7.39
CA TYR A 197 11.29 25.44 8.82
C TYR A 197 11.55 26.82 9.44
N GLU A 198 10.64 27.27 10.31
CA GLU A 198 10.61 28.61 10.90
C GLU A 198 10.58 28.44 12.44
N GLY A 199 11.67 28.80 13.12
CA GLY A 199 11.80 28.62 14.57
C GLY A 199 11.84 27.15 14.98
N ASP A 200 10.77 26.68 15.63
CA ASP A 200 10.61 25.30 16.13
C ASP A 200 9.59 24.47 15.32
N ARG A 201 9.08 25.00 14.21
CA ARG A 201 7.98 24.39 13.43
C ARG A 201 8.21 24.49 11.93
N PHE A 202 7.58 23.58 11.21
CA PHE A 202 7.38 23.69 9.77
C PHE A 202 6.15 24.53 9.48
N ALA A 203 6.30 25.56 8.64
CA ALA A 203 5.21 26.26 7.98
C ALA A 203 4.93 25.60 6.63
N LEU A 204 3.79 24.90 6.51
CA LEU A 204 3.35 24.25 5.27
C LEU A 204 2.33 25.15 4.57
N THR A 205 2.64 25.56 3.34
CA THR A 205 1.70 26.31 2.49
C THR A 205 0.83 25.34 1.70
N ILE A 206 -0.48 25.51 1.83
CA ILE A 206 -1.50 24.66 1.20
C ILE A 206 -2.12 25.41 0.03
N ASN A 207 -2.12 24.79 -1.15
CA ASN A 207 -2.67 25.32 -2.41
C ASN A 207 -2.22 26.76 -2.73
N ASN A 208 -0.99 27.15 -2.37
CA ASN A 208 -0.47 28.51 -2.50
C ASN A 208 -1.28 29.61 -1.79
N LYS A 209 -2.14 29.26 -0.82
CA LYS A 209 -3.09 30.21 -0.21
C LYS A 209 -2.87 30.38 1.28
N HIS A 210 -3.05 29.31 2.05
CA HIS A 210 -3.04 29.38 3.52
C HIS A 210 -1.95 28.49 4.10
N LYS A 211 -1.51 28.81 5.32
CA LYS A 211 -0.48 28.04 6.03
C LYS A 211 -1.06 27.22 7.17
N ILE A 212 -0.44 26.09 7.43
CA ILE A 212 -0.51 25.40 8.71
C ILE A 212 0.90 25.22 9.28
N TYR A 213 0.98 24.90 10.56
CA TYR A 213 2.21 24.77 11.31
C TYR A 213 2.26 23.43 12.02
N ALA A 214 3.38 22.72 11.92
CA ALA A 214 3.59 21.44 12.59
C ALA A 214 5.00 21.33 13.19
N ARG A 215 5.16 20.68 14.34
CA ARG A 215 6.49 20.43 14.93
C ARG A 215 7.25 19.36 14.15
N LYS A 216 6.53 18.34 13.66
CA LYS A 216 7.07 17.25 12.86
C LYS A 216 6.32 17.16 11.53
N VAL A 217 7.04 16.82 10.47
CA VAL A 217 6.45 16.50 9.16
C VAL A 217 6.83 15.08 8.78
N ILE A 218 5.85 14.31 8.35
CA ILE A 218 6.03 12.97 7.80
C ILE A 218 5.70 13.04 6.32
N ASN A 219 6.71 12.81 5.47
CA ASN A 219 6.57 12.78 4.02
C ASN A 219 6.24 11.35 3.57
N ALA A 220 4.95 11.09 3.35
CA ALA A 220 4.41 9.84 2.83
C ALA A 220 3.79 10.04 1.43
N ALA A 221 4.35 10.96 0.64
CA ALA A 221 3.77 11.44 -0.62
C ALA A 221 3.97 10.49 -1.83
N GLY A 222 4.23 9.20 -1.59
CA GLY A 222 4.41 8.18 -2.62
C GLY A 222 5.41 8.59 -3.70
N HIS A 223 4.99 8.58 -4.96
CA HIS A 223 5.83 8.96 -6.11
C HIS A 223 6.43 10.37 -6.01
N TYR A 224 5.85 11.28 -5.22
CA TYR A 224 6.32 12.65 -5.09
C TYR A 224 7.15 12.90 -3.83
N ALA A 225 7.43 11.87 -3.02
CA ALA A 225 8.18 12.03 -1.78
C ALA A 225 9.59 12.60 -1.99
N ASP A 226 10.32 12.12 -3.01
CA ASP A 226 11.61 12.66 -3.45
C ASP A 226 11.49 14.09 -3.96
N LYS A 227 10.53 14.35 -4.86
CA LYS A 227 10.33 15.69 -5.45
C LYS A 227 10.02 16.74 -4.38
N LEU A 228 9.19 16.40 -3.41
CA LEU A 228 8.83 17.30 -2.31
C LEU A 228 10.02 17.56 -1.39
N ALA A 229 10.75 16.52 -0.99
CA ALA A 229 11.92 16.68 -0.12
C ALA A 229 13.02 17.52 -0.79
N ASN A 230 13.31 17.23 -2.06
CA ASN A 230 14.39 17.90 -2.81
C ASN A 230 14.02 19.37 -3.11
N LYS A 231 12.78 19.63 -3.56
CA LYS A 231 12.31 20.98 -3.89
C LYS A 231 12.42 21.95 -2.71
N PHE A 232 12.18 21.47 -1.50
CA PHE A 232 12.19 22.30 -0.29
C PHE A 232 13.46 22.12 0.57
N GLY A 233 14.48 21.44 0.04
CA GLY A 233 15.80 21.34 0.67
C GLY A 233 15.86 20.46 1.94
N PHE A 234 14.92 19.53 2.11
CA PHE A 234 14.89 18.63 3.26
C PHE A 234 15.59 17.31 3.02
N ASP A 235 15.81 16.87 1.78
CA ASP A 235 16.62 15.68 1.49
C ASP A 235 17.09 15.73 0.02
N ASP A 236 17.80 14.69 -0.43
CA ASP A 236 18.37 14.62 -1.79
C ASP A 236 18.19 13.25 -2.49
N PHE A 237 17.39 12.35 -1.93
CA PHE A 237 17.10 11.04 -2.54
C PHE A 237 16.25 11.14 -3.82
N LYS A 238 16.23 10.07 -4.61
CA LYS A 238 15.52 9.99 -5.89
C LYS A 238 14.71 8.70 -5.99
N GLN A 239 13.51 8.80 -6.56
CA GLN A 239 12.68 7.63 -6.83
C GLN A 239 12.44 7.47 -8.34
N THR A 240 12.65 6.25 -8.83
CA THR A 240 12.15 5.81 -10.13
C THR A 240 10.76 5.18 -9.99
N THR A 241 10.20 4.73 -11.11
CA THR A 241 8.87 4.13 -11.20
C THR A 241 8.96 2.77 -11.87
N ARG A 242 8.10 1.85 -11.43
CA ARG A 242 7.80 0.62 -12.18
C ARG A 242 6.30 0.45 -12.30
N ARG A 243 5.75 0.72 -13.48
CA ARG A 243 4.33 0.58 -13.77
C ARG A 243 3.94 -0.87 -14.00
N GLY A 244 2.85 -1.27 -13.37
CA GLY A 244 2.19 -2.54 -13.58
C GLY A 244 0.76 -2.34 -14.05
N GLU A 245 0.40 -2.98 -15.16
CA GLU A 245 -0.94 -2.95 -15.73
C GLU A 245 -1.64 -4.29 -15.53
N TYR A 246 -2.94 -4.23 -15.22
CA TYR A 246 -3.78 -5.38 -14.92
C TYR A 246 -5.04 -5.37 -15.79
N ARG A 247 -5.56 -6.57 -16.06
CA ARG A 247 -6.90 -6.81 -16.60
C ARG A 247 -7.75 -7.45 -15.52
N ILE A 248 -8.98 -6.96 -15.36
CA ILE A 248 -9.98 -7.52 -14.46
C ILE A 248 -11.02 -8.22 -15.34
N LEU A 249 -11.20 -9.51 -15.13
CA LEU A 249 -12.17 -10.35 -15.83
C LEU A 249 -13.48 -10.42 -15.05
N ASP A 250 -14.61 -10.59 -15.75
CA ASP A 250 -15.89 -10.90 -15.09
C ASP A 250 -15.80 -12.22 -14.29
N ASN A 251 -16.82 -12.47 -13.46
CA ASN A 251 -16.91 -13.64 -12.61
C ASN A 251 -17.52 -14.86 -13.34
N TYR A 252 -17.09 -15.12 -14.58
CA TYR A 252 -17.68 -16.12 -15.47
C TYR A 252 -17.60 -17.57 -14.95
N ASP A 253 -16.65 -17.88 -14.07
CA ASP A 253 -16.45 -19.20 -13.50
C ASP A 253 -15.91 -19.08 -12.08
N LYS A 254 -16.77 -19.29 -11.08
CA LYS A 254 -16.42 -19.17 -9.65
C LYS A 254 -15.35 -20.15 -9.17
N ASN A 255 -15.12 -21.24 -9.92
CA ASN A 255 -14.19 -22.30 -9.54
C ASN A 255 -12.85 -22.19 -10.31
N LEU A 256 -12.59 -21.06 -10.95
CA LEU A 256 -11.38 -20.89 -11.78
C LEU A 256 -10.10 -21.07 -10.96
N ILE A 257 -10.01 -20.46 -9.78
CA ILE A 257 -8.87 -20.53 -8.86
C ILE A 257 -9.33 -20.47 -7.40
N ASN A 258 -8.60 -21.12 -6.51
CA ASN A 258 -8.82 -21.10 -5.06
C ASN A 258 -7.75 -20.32 -4.27
N SER A 259 -6.66 -19.95 -4.95
CA SER A 259 -5.50 -19.27 -4.38
C SER A 259 -5.09 -18.08 -5.25
N VAL A 260 -4.29 -17.16 -4.72
CA VAL A 260 -3.56 -16.21 -5.56
C VAL A 260 -2.41 -16.95 -6.22
N LEU A 261 -2.47 -17.11 -7.53
CA LEU A 261 -1.45 -17.80 -8.31
C LEU A 261 -0.39 -16.82 -8.77
N PHE A 262 0.88 -17.21 -8.67
CA PHE A 262 2.03 -16.44 -9.12
C PHE A 262 2.91 -17.29 -10.01
N LYS A 263 3.50 -16.69 -11.04
CA LYS A 263 4.73 -17.24 -11.60
C LYS A 263 5.89 -17.05 -10.62
N VAL A 264 6.89 -17.92 -10.71
CA VAL A 264 8.19 -17.68 -10.09
C VAL A 264 8.68 -16.25 -10.44
N PRO A 265 9.10 -15.44 -9.44
CA PRO A 265 9.64 -14.11 -9.68
C PRO A 265 10.83 -14.15 -10.63
N THR A 266 10.91 -13.15 -11.53
CA THR A 266 12.06 -13.00 -12.44
C THR A 266 12.94 -11.84 -11.97
N ILE A 267 14.10 -11.65 -12.61
CA ILE A 267 14.96 -10.48 -12.36
C ILE A 267 14.24 -9.13 -12.54
N HIS A 268 13.12 -9.10 -13.27
CA HIS A 268 12.32 -7.89 -13.52
C HIS A 268 11.19 -7.67 -12.50
N GLY A 269 11.04 -8.54 -11.49
CA GLY A 269 10.14 -8.35 -10.35
C GLY A 269 9.21 -9.55 -10.07
N LYS A 270 8.27 -9.32 -9.14
CA LYS A 270 7.21 -10.28 -8.78
C LYS A 270 6.46 -10.68 -10.05
N GLY A 271 6.44 -11.98 -10.36
CA GLY A 271 5.83 -12.51 -11.56
C GLY A 271 4.36 -12.12 -11.71
N VAL A 272 3.82 -12.29 -12.92
CA VAL A 272 2.39 -12.12 -13.17
C VAL A 272 1.59 -13.04 -12.26
N ILE A 273 0.49 -12.49 -11.76
CA ILE A 273 -0.46 -13.11 -10.85
C ILE A 273 -1.81 -13.29 -11.54
N ILE A 274 -2.52 -14.33 -11.11
CA ILE A 274 -3.97 -14.44 -11.26
C ILE A 274 -4.53 -14.49 -9.83
N ALA A 275 -5.33 -13.51 -9.46
CA ALA A 275 -5.88 -13.36 -8.12
C ALA A 275 -7.40 -13.24 -8.19
N PRO A 276 -8.17 -13.90 -7.29
CA PRO A 276 -9.56 -13.55 -7.11
C PRO A 276 -9.63 -12.18 -6.42
N THR A 277 -10.57 -11.35 -6.84
CA THR A 277 -10.93 -10.12 -6.12
C THR A 277 -12.02 -10.43 -5.10
N LEU A 278 -12.21 -9.53 -4.13
CA LEU A 278 -13.20 -9.74 -3.06
C LEU A 278 -14.66 -9.74 -3.52
N ASP A 279 -14.94 -9.15 -4.68
CA ASP A 279 -16.24 -9.16 -5.35
C ASP A 279 -16.39 -10.32 -6.37
N GLY A 280 -15.44 -11.25 -6.41
CA GLY A 280 -15.52 -12.49 -7.18
C GLY A 280 -15.05 -12.39 -8.64
N HIS A 281 -14.48 -11.25 -9.03
CA HIS A 281 -13.78 -11.09 -10.32
C HIS A 281 -12.37 -11.69 -10.28
N TYR A 282 -11.69 -11.70 -11.43
CA TYR A 282 -10.31 -12.16 -11.53
C TYR A 282 -9.38 -11.06 -12.00
N LEU A 283 -8.33 -10.79 -11.24
CA LEU A 283 -7.27 -9.85 -11.57
C LEU A 283 -6.09 -10.60 -12.18
N VAL A 284 -5.69 -10.21 -13.39
CA VAL A 284 -4.57 -10.79 -14.16
C VAL A 284 -3.54 -9.70 -14.43
N GLY A 285 -2.27 -9.94 -14.09
CA GLY A 285 -1.18 -8.96 -14.20
C GLY A 285 -0.28 -9.00 -12.96
N PRO A 286 0.56 -8.01 -12.65
CA PRO A 286 0.82 -6.86 -13.48
C PRO A 286 1.85 -7.15 -14.56
N THR A 287 1.88 -6.31 -15.60
CA THR A 287 3.11 -6.12 -16.39
C THR A 287 4.22 -5.41 -15.58
N ALA A 288 5.38 -5.18 -16.19
CA ALA A 288 6.42 -4.32 -15.63
C ALA A 288 6.94 -3.38 -16.72
N GLN A 289 6.90 -2.08 -16.45
CA GLN A 289 7.49 -1.03 -17.28
C GLN A 289 8.25 -0.04 -16.39
N GLU A 290 9.56 0.04 -16.59
CA GLU A 290 10.44 0.91 -15.81
C GLU A 290 10.39 2.36 -16.30
N GLY A 291 10.63 3.29 -15.38
CA GLY A 291 10.99 4.68 -15.70
C GLY A 291 9.90 5.51 -16.35
N VAL A 292 8.62 5.12 -16.22
CA VAL A 292 7.51 5.96 -16.68
C VAL A 292 7.49 7.30 -15.92
N PRO A 293 7.07 8.40 -16.58
CA PRO A 293 6.87 9.68 -15.89
C PRO A 293 5.95 9.56 -14.66
N LYS A 294 6.15 10.40 -13.64
CA LYS A 294 5.40 10.31 -12.37
C LYS A 294 3.92 10.69 -12.53
N GLU A 295 3.61 11.44 -13.57
CA GLU A 295 2.28 11.79 -14.06
C GLU A 295 1.58 10.61 -14.77
N ASP A 296 2.34 9.63 -15.26
CA ASP A 296 1.84 8.51 -16.09
C ASP A 296 1.72 7.19 -15.33
N ILE A 297 1.81 7.25 -13.99
CA ILE A 297 1.91 6.08 -13.10
C ILE A 297 0.68 5.15 -13.13
N SER A 298 -0.44 5.62 -13.65
CA SER A 298 -1.71 4.90 -13.72
C SER A 298 -2.26 4.76 -15.14
N LEU A 299 -1.47 5.13 -16.17
CA LEU A 299 -1.89 4.95 -17.56
C LEU A 299 -1.87 3.47 -17.96
N VAL A 300 -2.93 3.05 -18.66
CA VAL A 300 -3.03 1.76 -19.32
C VAL A 300 -2.67 1.92 -20.79
N THR A 301 -1.95 0.95 -21.35
CA THR A 301 -1.47 0.97 -22.73
C THR A 301 -1.91 -0.25 -23.51
N LYS A 302 -2.16 -0.07 -24.82
CA LYS A 302 -2.54 -1.17 -25.71
C LYS A 302 -1.45 -2.24 -25.82
N GLU A 303 -0.19 -1.85 -25.76
CA GLU A 303 0.98 -2.73 -25.86
C GLU A 303 1.01 -3.80 -24.76
N LYS A 304 0.55 -3.46 -23.54
CA LYS A 304 0.55 -4.38 -22.40
C LYS A 304 -0.67 -5.29 -22.37
N TRP A 305 -1.74 -4.96 -23.10
CA TRP A 305 -3.00 -5.70 -23.11
C TRP A 305 -2.82 -7.17 -23.51
N ASP A 306 -2.14 -7.41 -24.64
CA ASP A 306 -1.92 -8.76 -25.17
C ASP A 306 -0.91 -9.54 -24.33
N LEU A 307 0.10 -8.85 -23.78
CA LEU A 307 1.09 -9.44 -22.88
C LEU A 307 0.44 -10.03 -21.62
N ILE A 308 -0.47 -9.29 -20.99
CA ILE A 308 -1.22 -9.78 -19.81
C ILE A 308 -2.00 -11.05 -20.17
N GLY A 309 -2.65 -11.05 -21.34
CA GLY A 309 -3.41 -12.21 -21.81
C GLY A 309 -2.55 -13.43 -22.08
N LYS A 310 -1.40 -13.25 -22.73
CA LYS A 310 -0.44 -14.32 -22.98
C LYS A 310 0.03 -14.95 -21.67
N ILE A 311 0.44 -14.14 -20.70
CA ILE A 311 1.00 -14.66 -19.45
C ILE A 311 -0.11 -15.32 -18.59
N GLY A 312 -1.32 -14.75 -18.56
CA GLY A 312 -2.45 -15.40 -17.91
C GLY A 312 -2.72 -16.80 -18.47
N LYS A 313 -2.63 -16.98 -19.79
CA LYS A 313 -2.80 -18.28 -20.45
C LYS A 313 -1.64 -19.26 -20.24
N GLU A 314 -0.45 -18.79 -19.88
CA GLU A 314 0.64 -19.67 -19.44
C GLU A 314 0.31 -20.34 -18.09
N ILE A 315 -0.36 -19.62 -17.19
CA ILE A 315 -0.79 -20.12 -15.87
C ILE A 315 -2.06 -20.98 -15.99
N ILE A 316 -3.08 -20.50 -16.71
CA ILE A 316 -4.36 -21.19 -16.92
C ILE A 316 -4.67 -21.20 -18.44
N PRO A 317 -4.45 -22.31 -19.16
CA PRO A 317 -4.61 -22.34 -20.62
C PRO A 317 -6.05 -22.04 -21.09
N SER A 318 -7.04 -22.38 -20.27
CA SER A 318 -8.47 -22.14 -20.51
C SER A 318 -8.95 -20.72 -20.15
N LEU A 319 -8.05 -19.83 -19.71
CA LEU A 319 -8.41 -18.49 -19.25
C LEU A 319 -9.07 -17.68 -20.37
N LYS A 320 -10.31 -17.24 -20.12
CA LYS A 320 -11.11 -16.43 -21.05
C LYS A 320 -10.77 -14.95 -20.92
N ILE A 321 -9.57 -14.57 -21.37
CA ILE A 321 -9.08 -13.21 -21.20
C ILE A 321 -9.98 -12.17 -21.89
N GLU A 322 -10.70 -12.55 -22.95
CA GLU A 322 -11.71 -11.74 -23.64
C GLU A 322 -12.85 -11.26 -22.72
N ARG A 323 -13.06 -11.91 -21.57
CA ARG A 323 -14.01 -11.50 -20.52
C ARG A 323 -13.55 -10.30 -19.69
N THR A 324 -12.59 -9.53 -20.18
CA THR A 324 -12.09 -8.34 -19.48
C THR A 324 -13.16 -7.28 -19.39
N ILE A 325 -13.52 -6.88 -18.16
CA ILE A 325 -14.50 -5.82 -17.88
C ILE A 325 -13.84 -4.50 -17.51
N LYS A 326 -12.56 -4.53 -17.08
CA LYS A 326 -11.84 -3.34 -16.66
C LYS A 326 -10.33 -3.52 -16.79
N THR A 327 -9.62 -2.43 -17.01
CA THR A 327 -8.16 -2.35 -16.86
C THR A 327 -7.79 -1.32 -15.83
N ILE A 328 -6.73 -1.61 -15.09
CA ILE A 328 -6.14 -0.69 -14.12
C ILE A 328 -4.63 -0.71 -14.26
N ALA A 329 -3.97 0.37 -13.86
CA ALA A 329 -2.54 0.40 -13.69
C ALA A 329 -2.15 1.10 -12.39
N GLY A 330 -0.99 0.76 -11.88
CA GLY A 330 -0.35 1.47 -10.78
C GLY A 330 1.16 1.27 -10.83
N SER A 331 1.90 2.27 -10.37
CA SER A 331 3.36 2.21 -10.32
C SER A 331 3.87 2.05 -8.90
N ARG A 332 4.99 1.34 -8.79
CA ARG A 332 5.79 1.27 -7.57
C ARG A 332 6.73 2.48 -7.53
N PRO A 333 6.75 3.28 -6.46
CA PRO A 333 7.84 4.22 -6.20
C PRO A 333 9.04 3.44 -5.64
N ILE A 334 10.17 3.50 -6.33
CA ILE A 334 11.37 2.72 -5.99
C ILE A 334 12.51 3.68 -5.73
N ASP A 335 13.14 3.58 -4.55
CA ASP A 335 14.36 4.34 -4.27
C ASP A 335 15.51 3.87 -5.18
N VAL A 336 16.16 4.82 -5.85
CA VAL A 336 17.18 4.52 -6.87
C VAL A 336 18.47 3.96 -6.25
N GLU A 337 18.80 4.39 -5.03
CA GLU A 337 20.07 4.03 -4.38
C GLU A 337 20.00 2.65 -3.74
N THR A 338 18.92 2.37 -3.01
CA THR A 338 18.82 1.18 -2.16
C THR A 338 17.93 0.09 -2.73
N ASN A 339 17.00 0.43 -3.63
CA ASN A 339 15.93 -0.47 -4.06
C ASN A 339 15.24 -1.16 -2.86
N ASP A 340 14.95 -0.34 -1.84
CA ASP A 340 14.32 -0.70 -0.56
C ASP A 340 13.46 0.48 -0.06
N PHE A 341 12.79 0.30 1.08
CA PHE A 341 12.06 1.37 1.74
C PHE A 341 12.99 2.46 2.29
N VAL A 342 12.58 3.71 2.17
CA VAL A 342 13.24 4.86 2.81
C VAL A 342 12.42 5.27 4.02
N ILE A 343 12.78 4.73 5.19
CA ILE A 343 12.14 4.98 6.49
C ILE A 343 13.20 5.52 7.44
N ARG A 344 13.30 6.85 7.50
CA ARG A 344 14.31 7.53 8.33
C ARG A 344 13.99 8.99 8.55
N LYS A 345 14.68 9.61 9.50
CA LYS A 345 14.79 11.06 9.58
C LYS A 345 15.53 11.61 8.35
N SER A 346 15.16 12.82 7.93
CA SER A 346 15.89 13.57 6.93
C SER A 346 17.31 13.86 7.41
N LYS A 347 18.27 13.85 6.47
CA LYS A 347 19.67 14.23 6.75
C LYS A 347 19.84 15.73 7.02
N LYS A 348 18.88 16.56 6.61
CA LYS A 348 18.93 18.03 6.71
C LYS A 348 18.14 18.58 7.90
N ASN A 349 17.04 17.94 8.28
CA ASN A 349 16.27 18.29 9.46
C ASN A 349 15.65 17.04 10.10
N PRO A 350 16.04 16.63 11.32
CA PRO A 350 15.56 15.40 11.94
C PRO A 350 14.07 15.42 12.33
N ASN A 351 13.41 16.59 12.26
CA ASN A 351 11.97 16.73 12.47
C ASN A 351 11.16 16.49 11.19
N PHE A 352 11.83 16.33 10.05
CA PHE A 352 11.23 15.90 8.79
C PHE A 352 11.55 14.41 8.59
N ILE A 353 10.52 13.57 8.49
CA ILE A 353 10.64 12.11 8.46
C ILE A 353 10.18 11.61 7.09
N LEU A 354 10.96 10.70 6.51
CA LEU A 354 10.67 10.10 5.22
C LEU A 354 10.00 8.75 5.41
N ALA A 355 8.90 8.54 4.69
CA ALA A 355 8.24 7.27 4.46
C ALA A 355 8.07 7.12 2.94
N ALA A 356 9.17 6.79 2.25
CA ALA A 356 9.27 6.79 0.79
C ALA A 356 9.85 5.46 0.25
N GLY A 357 10.00 5.34 -1.08
CA GLY A 357 10.42 4.08 -1.71
C GLY A 357 9.41 2.95 -1.52
N MET A 358 8.13 3.30 -1.32
CA MET A 358 7.05 2.38 -0.90
C MET A 358 6.60 1.45 -2.04
N GLN A 359 7.50 0.58 -2.48
CA GLN A 359 7.25 -0.50 -3.42
C GLN A 359 6.56 -1.70 -2.75
N SER A 360 6.25 -2.76 -3.52
CA SER A 360 5.75 -4.00 -2.91
C SER A 360 6.83 -4.60 -2.02
N PRO A 361 6.55 -4.99 -0.76
CA PRO A 361 5.25 -5.27 -0.14
C PRO A 361 4.73 -4.20 0.84
N ALA A 362 4.87 -2.90 0.54
CA ALA A 362 4.51 -1.80 1.45
C ALA A 362 3.07 -1.86 1.99
N LEU A 363 2.11 -2.40 1.24
CA LEU A 363 0.75 -2.67 1.75
C LEU A 363 0.77 -3.63 2.95
N SER A 364 1.51 -4.72 2.83
CA SER A 364 1.69 -5.72 3.89
C SER A 364 2.45 -5.12 5.07
N SER A 365 3.45 -4.29 4.78
CA SER A 365 4.32 -3.67 5.79
C SER A 365 3.71 -2.43 6.47
N ALA A 366 2.60 -1.89 5.96
CA ALA A 366 2.07 -0.58 6.35
C ALA A 366 1.87 -0.39 7.88
N PRO A 367 1.35 -1.37 8.64
CA PRO A 367 1.22 -1.22 10.08
C PRO A 367 2.57 -1.18 10.81
N ALA A 368 3.55 -1.98 10.37
CA ALA A 368 4.88 -1.98 10.98
C ALA A 368 5.67 -0.71 10.63
N ILE A 369 5.51 -0.21 9.39
CA ILE A 369 6.03 1.09 8.96
C ILE A 369 5.47 2.20 9.86
N ALA A 370 4.17 2.16 10.19
CA ALA A 370 3.55 3.14 11.06
C ALA A 370 4.17 3.17 12.46
N SER A 371 4.44 2.01 13.07
CA SER A 371 5.13 1.93 14.37
C SER A 371 6.57 2.44 14.30
N GLU A 372 7.32 2.10 13.24
CA GLU A 372 8.69 2.58 13.06
C GLU A 372 8.72 4.11 12.94
N ILE A 373 7.80 4.69 12.17
CA ILE A 373 7.65 6.14 12.03
C ILE A 373 7.27 6.80 13.37
N ALA A 374 6.37 6.18 14.14
CA ALA A 374 5.99 6.68 15.46
C ALA A 374 7.20 6.76 16.40
N ASN A 375 8.07 5.74 16.38
CA ASN A 375 9.33 5.73 17.13
C ASN A 375 10.30 6.83 16.66
N LEU A 376 10.40 7.04 15.34
CA LEU A 376 11.27 8.06 14.76
C LEU A 376 10.85 9.50 15.11
N LEU A 377 9.58 9.75 15.44
CA LEU A 377 9.14 11.11 15.82
C LEU A 377 9.88 11.66 17.04
N ASN A 378 10.33 10.79 17.95
CA ASN A 378 10.98 11.15 19.21
C ASN A 378 10.14 12.20 20.00
N LEU A 379 8.84 11.93 20.10
CA LEU A 379 7.89 12.69 20.91
C LEU A 379 7.52 11.85 22.14
N LYS A 380 7.09 12.51 23.23
CA LYS A 380 6.47 11.81 24.35
C LYS A 380 5.09 11.29 23.91
N LEU A 381 4.99 9.99 23.65
CA LEU A 381 3.77 9.32 23.21
C LEU A 381 2.92 8.90 24.41
N THR A 382 2.20 9.86 25.00
CA THR A 382 1.23 9.56 26.07
C THR A 382 -0.02 8.93 25.46
N PRO A 383 -0.46 7.74 25.89
CA PRO A 383 -1.71 7.14 25.41
C PRO A 383 -2.91 8.07 25.60
N ARG A 384 -3.85 8.02 24.68
CA ARG A 384 -5.12 8.76 24.76
C ARG A 384 -6.08 8.03 25.68
N GLU A 385 -6.56 8.70 26.73
CA GLU A 385 -7.47 8.11 27.74
C GLU A 385 -8.78 7.59 27.13
N ASN A 386 -9.38 8.35 26.21
CA ASN A 386 -10.65 8.01 25.57
C ASN A 386 -10.46 7.46 24.15
N PHE A 387 -9.41 6.67 23.92
CA PHE A 387 -9.16 6.05 22.62
C PHE A 387 -10.29 5.09 22.26
N LYS A 388 -10.86 5.25 21.07
CA LYS A 388 -11.89 4.37 20.52
C LYS A 388 -11.22 3.42 19.51
N PRO A 389 -10.98 2.15 19.86
CA PRO A 389 -10.20 1.25 19.03
C PRO A 389 -10.97 0.78 17.79
N ASP A 390 -12.28 0.55 17.96
CA ASP A 390 -13.10 -0.09 16.95
C ASP A 390 -13.63 0.90 15.91
N TYR A 391 -13.55 0.50 14.65
CA TYR A 391 -14.08 1.24 13.52
C TYR A 391 -14.57 0.29 12.43
N LYS A 392 -15.78 0.53 11.95
CA LYS A 392 -16.40 -0.21 10.85
C LYS A 392 -16.62 0.74 9.69
N ILE A 393 -16.24 0.31 8.49
CA ILE A 393 -16.59 1.05 7.29
C ILE A 393 -18.02 0.71 6.87
N ASP A 394 -18.84 1.73 6.65
CA ASP A 394 -20.16 1.55 6.04
C ASP A 394 -19.97 1.29 4.54
N ILE A 395 -20.19 0.05 4.15
CA ILE A 395 -20.18 -0.37 2.74
C ILE A 395 -21.63 -0.24 2.26
N PHE A 396 -21.91 0.83 1.50
CA PHE A 396 -23.21 1.04 0.86
C PHE A 396 -23.23 0.47 -0.55
#